data_AF-A0AAV8WSV5-F1
#
_entry.id   AF-A0AAV8WSV5-F1
#
_cell.length_a   1.000
_cell.length_b   1.000
_cell.length_c   1.000
_cell.angle_alpha   90.00
_cell.angle_beta   90.00
_cell.angle_gamma   90.00
#
_symmetry.space_group_name_H-M   'P 1'
#
loop_
_entity.id
_entity.type
_entity.pdbx_description
1 polymer ?
#
loop_
_entity_poly.entity_id
_entity_poly.type
_entity_poly.pdbx_seq_one_letter_code
_entity_poly.pdbx_strand_id
1 'polypeptide(L)'
;MLPGEPRNLRHFKTPLDIWNILFSDEILNTIVTCTNQKIEVVSEKFVRDRDHKTTDVLEIKALFGLLYLASIRRANHLNTEDLWKTDGTEIEAFRLTMRIGRFRFLLR
;
A
#
# COMPACT_ATOMS: atom_id res chain seq x y z
N MET A 1 -24.14 -27.04 -11.07
CA MET A 1 -24.51 -25.75 -10.44
C MET A 1 -23.22 -25.03 -10.11
N LEU A 2 -22.92 -23.91 -10.78
CA LEU A 2 -21.85 -23.01 -10.33
C LEU A 2 -22.33 -22.34 -9.03
N PRO A 3 -21.51 -22.26 -7.96
CA PRO A 3 -21.90 -21.54 -6.76
C PRO A 3 -22.16 -20.08 -7.13
N GLY A 4 -23.43 -19.67 -7.02
CA GLY A 4 -23.83 -18.29 -7.26
C GLY A 4 -23.33 -17.38 -6.14
N GLU A 5 -23.06 -16.13 -6.47
CA GLU A 5 -22.63 -15.12 -5.51
C GLU A 5 -23.62 -15.02 -4.32
N PRO A 6 -23.11 -14.98 -3.07
CA PRO A 6 -23.91 -14.75 -1.88
C PRO A 6 -24.85 -13.55 -2.06
N ARG A 7 -26.12 -13.70 -1.67
CA ARG A 7 -27.18 -12.69 -1.92
C ARG A 7 -26.82 -11.30 -1.37
N ASN A 8 -26.03 -11.25 -0.30
CA ASN A 8 -25.54 -10.06 0.38
C ASN A 8 -24.43 -9.30 -0.38
N LEU A 9 -23.87 -9.84 -1.46
CA LEU A 9 -22.81 -9.18 -2.24
C LEU A 9 -23.30 -8.55 -3.56
N ARG A 10 -24.52 -8.87 -3.99
CA ARG A 10 -25.10 -8.44 -5.29
C ARG A 10 -25.25 -6.93 -5.49
N HIS A 11 -25.11 -6.14 -4.43
CA HIS A 11 -25.24 -4.68 -4.48
C HIS A 11 -23.90 -3.96 -4.75
N PHE A 12 -22.78 -4.66 -4.59
CA PHE A 12 -21.45 -4.11 -4.83
C PHE A 12 -21.15 -4.19 -6.32
N LYS A 13 -21.01 -3.03 -6.97
CA LYS A 13 -20.93 -2.94 -8.43
C LYS A 13 -19.53 -2.57 -8.92
N THR A 14 -18.69 -2.05 -8.04
CA THR A 14 -17.34 -1.63 -8.40
C THR A 14 -16.27 -2.54 -7.81
N PRO A 15 -15.11 -2.68 -8.46
CA PRO A 15 -13.97 -3.38 -7.88
C PRO A 15 -13.57 -2.83 -6.50
N LEU A 16 -13.75 -1.52 -6.29
CA LEU A 16 -13.45 -0.87 -5.01
C LEU A 16 -14.42 -1.29 -3.91
N ASP A 17 -15.69 -1.46 -4.24
CA ASP A 17 -16.69 -1.95 -3.27
C ASP A 17 -16.31 -3.34 -2.76
N ILE A 18 -15.95 -4.25 -3.67
CA ILE A 18 -15.51 -5.60 -3.33
C ILE A 18 -14.20 -5.54 -2.54
N TRP A 19 -13.28 -4.66 -2.94
CA TRP A 19 -12.01 -4.48 -2.25
C TRP A 19 -12.20 -4.04 -0.79
N ASN A 20 -13.13 -3.12 -0.52
CA ASN A 20 -13.46 -2.66 0.85
C ASN A 20 -14.08 -3.77 1.72
N ILE A 21 -14.63 -4.83 1.12
CA ILE A 21 -15.10 -6.01 1.86
C ILE A 21 -13.94 -6.91 2.25
N LEU A 22 -12.98 -7.09 1.34
CA LEU A 22 -11.77 -7.90 1.58
C LEU A 22 -10.81 -7.21 2.56
N PHE A 23 -10.68 -5.89 2.44
CA PHE A 23 -9.88 -5.03 3.29
C PHE A 23 -10.78 -4.02 3.98
N SER A 24 -11.51 -4.51 5.00
CA SER A 24 -12.38 -3.68 5.82
C SER A 24 -11.60 -2.60 6.58
N ASP A 25 -12.30 -1.56 7.02
CA ASP A 25 -11.68 -0.50 7.83
C ASP A 25 -11.06 -1.07 9.12
N GLU A 26 -11.61 -2.13 9.70
CA GLU A 26 -11.04 -2.81 10.87
C GLU A 26 -9.66 -3.42 10.56
N ILE A 27 -9.55 -4.13 9.42
CA ILE A 27 -8.27 -4.72 8.97
C ILE A 27 -7.25 -3.60 8.72
N LEU A 28 -7.66 -2.54 8.02
CA LEU A 28 -6.79 -1.41 7.70
C LEU A 28 -6.31 -0.67 8.95
N ASN A 29 -7.22 -0.41 9.90
CA ASN A 29 -6.87 0.22 11.17
C ASN A 29 -5.94 -0.67 12.01
N THR A 30 -6.13 -1.99 11.97
CA THR A 30 -5.23 -2.94 12.64
C THR A 30 -3.83 -2.86 12.04
N ILE A 31 -3.72 -2.86 10.70
CA ILE A 31 -2.43 -2.71 10.00
C ILE A 31 -1.77 -1.39 10.40
N VAL A 32 -2.48 -0.27 10.33
CA VAL A 32 -1.97 1.06 10.73
C VAL A 32 -1.48 1.05 12.17
N THR A 33 -2.28 0.51 13.10
CA THR A 33 -1.94 0.46 14.53
C THR A 33 -0.67 -0.33 14.78
N CYS A 34 -0.59 -1.57 14.27
CA CYS A 34 0.61 -2.40 14.44
C CYS A 34 1.85 -1.80 13.75
N THR A 35 1.65 -1.16 12.59
CA THR A 35 2.75 -0.51 11.85
C THR A 35 3.27 0.69 12.64
N ASN A 36 2.40 1.52 13.20
CA ASN A 36 2.80 2.68 14.01
C ASN A 36 3.53 2.26 15.28
N GLN A 37 3.08 1.21 15.97
CA GLN A 37 3.82 0.63 17.10
C GLN A 37 5.25 0.20 16.69
N LYS A 38 5.40 -0.39 15.51
CA LYS A 38 6.72 -0.77 15.00
C LYS A 38 7.57 0.45 14.67
N ILE A 39 6.98 1.48 14.06
CA ILE A 39 7.65 2.73 13.72
C ILE A 39 8.18 3.41 14.99
N GLU A 40 7.39 3.46 16.06
CA GLU A 40 7.80 4.01 17.36
C GLU A 40 9.02 3.27 17.93
N VAL A 41 8.99 1.93 17.94
CA VAL A 41 10.13 1.11 18.43
C VAL A 41 11.40 1.32 17.59
N VAL A 42 11.25 1.57 16.29
CA VAL A 42 12.39 1.81 15.39
C VAL A 42 12.89 3.25 15.53
N SER A 43 12.01 4.23 15.71
CA SER A 43 12.35 5.65 15.80
C SER A 43 13.24 5.97 17.00
N GLU A 44 13.06 5.28 18.13
CA GLU A 44 13.92 5.39 19.31
C GLU A 44 15.40 5.10 19.01
N LYS A 45 15.69 4.38 17.93
CA LYS A 45 17.06 3.96 17.55
C LYS A 45 17.73 4.91 16.55
N PHE A 46 17.03 5.91 16.03
CA PHE A 46 17.54 6.77 14.95
C PHE A 46 17.41 8.26 15.26
N VAL A 47 18.49 9.01 14.96
CA VAL A 47 18.59 10.46 15.22
C VAL A 47 17.78 11.31 14.22
N ARG A 48 17.33 10.74 13.09
CA ARG A 48 16.66 11.49 12.01
C ARG A 48 15.14 11.31 12.05
N ASP A 49 14.46 12.37 12.47
CA ASP A 49 13.01 12.46 12.68
C ASP A 49 12.14 12.23 11.42
N ARG A 50 12.67 12.52 10.22
CA ARG A 50 11.86 12.61 8.99
C ARG A 50 11.38 11.27 8.43
N ASP A 51 12.08 10.17 8.72
CA ASP A 51 11.79 8.84 8.15
C ASP A 51 10.86 8.01 9.04
N HIS A 52 10.56 8.47 10.27
CA HIS A 52 9.84 7.70 11.29
C HIS A 52 8.45 8.25 11.59
N LYS A 53 7.84 8.96 10.64
CA LYS A 53 6.46 9.41 10.80
C LYS A 53 5.52 8.21 10.86
N THR A 54 4.54 8.26 11.75
CA THR A 54 3.42 7.32 11.75
C THR A 54 2.69 7.35 10.42
N THR A 55 2.12 6.22 10.02
CA THR A 55 1.25 6.06 8.85
C THR A 55 -0.21 6.22 9.24
N ASP A 56 -1.06 6.45 8.25
CA ASP A 56 -2.51 6.43 8.38
C ASP A 56 -3.14 5.46 7.35
N VAL A 57 -4.47 5.32 7.40
CA VAL A 57 -5.21 4.44 6.48
C VAL A 57 -5.07 4.89 5.02
N LEU A 58 -4.97 6.19 4.76
CA LEU A 58 -4.82 6.72 3.42
C LEU A 58 -3.46 6.33 2.82
N GLU A 59 -2.39 6.46 3.60
CA GLU A 59 -1.04 6.09 3.22
C GLU A 59 -0.91 4.58 3.01
N ILE A 60 -1.55 3.75 3.85
CA ILE A 60 -1.60 2.29 3.63
C ILE A 60 -2.41 1.92 2.37
N LYS A 61 -3.54 2.58 2.10
CA LYS A 61 -4.29 2.39 0.85
C LYS A 61 -3.44 2.78 -0.36
N ALA A 62 -2.69 3.87 -0.27
CA ALA A 62 -1.75 4.30 -1.29
C ALA A 62 -0.64 3.27 -1.52
N LEU A 63 -0.06 2.72 -0.44
CA LEU A 63 0.94 1.64 -0.51
C LEU A 63 0.39 0.41 -1.25
N PHE A 64 -0.82 -0.03 -0.93
CA PHE A 64 -1.48 -1.13 -1.63
C PHE A 64 -1.72 -0.83 -3.11
N GLY A 65 -2.17 0.39 -3.44
CA GLY A 65 -2.30 0.82 -4.82
C GLY A 65 -1.00 0.70 -5.61
N LEU A 66 0.13 1.11 -5.03
CA LEU A 66 1.44 0.97 -5.63
C LEU A 66 1.87 -0.49 -5.79
N LEU A 67 1.58 -1.36 -4.82
CA LEU A 67 1.86 -2.80 -4.92
C LEU A 67 1.05 -3.47 -6.04
N TYR A 68 -0.23 -3.11 -6.19
CA TYR A 68 -1.06 -3.61 -7.28
C TYR A 68 -0.55 -3.12 -8.64
N LEU A 69 -0.18 -1.85 -8.74
CA LEU A 69 0.40 -1.28 -9.96
C LEU A 69 1.71 -1.97 -10.34
N ALA A 70 2.58 -2.25 -9.37
CA ALA A 70 3.82 -2.99 -9.58
C ALA A 70 3.55 -4.43 -10.07
N SER A 71 2.56 -5.09 -9.47
CA SER A 71 2.15 -6.45 -9.84
C SER A 71 1.63 -6.53 -11.29
N ILE A 72 0.81 -5.57 -11.71
CA ILE A 72 0.28 -5.48 -13.10
C ILE A 72 1.41 -5.35 -14.11
N ARG A 73 2.48 -4.64 -13.76
CA ARG A 73 3.64 -4.45 -14.62
C ARG A 73 4.57 -5.66 -14.66
N ARG A 74 4.22 -6.77 -13.99
CA ARG A 74 5.08 -7.94 -13.77
C ARG A 74 6.45 -7.54 -13.20
N ALA A 75 6.48 -6.42 -12.49
CA ALA A 75 7.69 -5.82 -11.95
C ALA A 75 8.13 -6.47 -10.62
N ASN A 76 7.54 -7.61 -10.27
CA ASN A 76 7.90 -8.39 -9.08
C ASN A 76 9.38 -8.83 -9.09
N HIS A 77 10.02 -8.83 -10.27
CA HIS A 77 11.43 -9.15 -10.48
C HIS A 77 12.30 -7.91 -10.68
N LEU A 78 11.69 -6.73 -10.87
CA LEU A 78 12.41 -5.47 -11.09
C LEU A 78 12.80 -4.87 -9.75
N ASN A 79 13.94 -4.17 -9.71
CA ASN A 79 14.34 -3.47 -8.50
C ASN A 79 13.34 -2.34 -8.26
N THR A 80 13.01 -2.07 -6.99
CA THR A 80 12.11 -0.96 -6.62
C THR A 80 12.60 0.38 -7.18
N GLU A 81 13.91 0.52 -7.45
CA GLU A 81 14.48 1.72 -8.07
C GLU A 81 14.04 1.90 -9.52
N ASP A 82 13.84 0.81 -10.27
CA ASP A 82 13.40 0.85 -11.66
C ASP A 82 11.99 1.43 -11.78
N LEU A 83 11.13 1.18 -10.78
CA LEU A 83 9.77 1.72 -10.71
C LEU A 83 9.72 3.23 -10.38
N TRP A 84 10.79 3.77 -9.78
CA TRP A 84 10.92 5.17 -9.36
C TRP A 84 11.93 5.94 -10.23
N LYS A 85 12.30 5.44 -11.42
CA LYS A 85 13.17 6.17 -12.36
C LYS A 85 12.51 7.45 -12.91
N THR A 86 13.33 8.28 -13.54
CA THR A 86 12.98 9.56 -14.17
C THR A 86 13.34 9.59 -15.67
N ASP A 87 13.65 8.43 -16.25
CA ASP A 87 14.22 8.31 -17.58
C ASP A 87 13.17 8.23 -18.70
N GLY A 88 11.89 8.43 -18.35
CA GLY A 88 10.75 8.43 -19.27
C GLY A 88 10.14 7.03 -19.46
N THR A 89 10.63 6.02 -18.74
CA THR A 89 10.08 4.66 -18.77
C THR A 89 9.18 4.35 -17.57
N GLU A 90 9.23 5.20 -16.55
CA GLU A 90 8.47 5.04 -15.32
C GLU A 90 6.97 5.33 -15.47
N ILE A 91 6.20 4.90 -14.47
CA ILE A 91 4.85 5.40 -14.25
C ILE A 91 4.94 6.50 -13.19
N GLU A 92 4.63 7.73 -13.59
CA GLU A 92 4.69 8.89 -12.68
C GLU A 92 3.92 8.67 -11.38
N ALA A 93 2.84 7.87 -11.42
CA ALA A 93 2.06 7.50 -10.25
C ALA A 93 2.92 7.00 -9.07
N PHE A 94 3.98 6.22 -9.29
CA PHE A 94 4.84 5.77 -8.20
C PHE A 94 5.47 6.94 -7.44
N ARG A 95 6.11 7.86 -8.16
CA ARG A 95 6.80 9.04 -7.58
C ARG A 95 5.83 10.08 -7.05
N LEU A 96 4.70 10.26 -7.72
CA LEU A 96 3.66 11.21 -7.33
C LEU A 96 2.88 10.76 -6.10
N THR A 97 2.71 9.46 -5.88
CA THR A 97 1.98 8.93 -4.72
C THR A 97 2.87 8.83 -3.48
N MET A 98 4.07 8.27 -3.57
CA MET A 98 4.92 8.04 -2.40
C MET A 98 6.40 8.07 -2.78
N ARG A 99 7.25 8.65 -1.93
CA ARG A 99 8.71 8.61 -2.14
C ARG A 99 9.23 7.18 -1.96
N ILE A 100 10.20 6.76 -2.78
CA ILE A 100 10.80 5.40 -2.70
C ILE A 100 11.32 5.06 -1.30
N GLY A 101 11.91 6.04 -0.60
CA GLY A 101 12.40 5.85 0.76
C GLY A 101 11.27 5.49 1.75
N ARG A 102 10.12 6.18 1.63
CA ARG A 102 8.94 5.90 2.47
C ARG A 102 8.31 4.56 2.10
N PHE A 103 8.20 4.27 0.80
CA PHE A 103 7.71 2.97 0.31
C PHE A 103 8.55 1.81 0.86
N ARG A 104 9.88 1.91 0.75
CA ARG A 104 10.81 0.90 1.30
C ARG A 104 10.75 0.81 2.82
N PHE A 105 10.58 1.94 3.50
CA PHE A 105 10.45 1.99 4.95
C PHE A 105 9.20 1.24 5.44
N LEU A 106 8.04 1.48 4.82
CA LEU A 106 6.78 0.84 5.20
C LEU A 106 6.73 -0.67 4.88
N LEU A 107 7.59 -1.16 3.98
CA LEU A 107 7.69 -2.59 3.63
C LEU A 107 8.69 -3.38 4.49
N ARG A 108 9.38 -2.73 5.44
CA ARG A 108 10.45 -3.33 6.24
C ARG A 108 9.99 -3.70 7.64
#